data_AF-F1TED7-F1
#
_entry.id   AF-F1TED7-F1
#
_cell.length_a   1.000
_cell.length_b   1.000
_cell.length_c   1.000
_cell.angle_alpha   90.00
_cell.angle_beta   90.00
_cell.angle_gamma   90.00
#
_symmetry.space_group_name_H-M   'P 1'
#
loop_
_entity.id
_entity.type
_entity.pdbx_description
1 polymer ?
#
loop_
_entity_poly.entity_id
_entity_poly.type
_entity_poly.pdbx_seq_one_letter_code
_entity_poly.pdbx_strand_id
1 'polypeptide(L)'
;MRKARWKAFAMDDMNTVAARTMHEAVEWYCNEFGIDKEDTYPYEVDMKSQYMEYPISEIPSNRKRRATCNGEGGPCVEIPLKKALKYQLRLHKYKEPFILCVSP
;
A
#
# COMPACT_ATOMS: atom_id res chain seq x y z
N MET A 1 25.02 8.52 -1.67
CA MET A 1 24.06 7.87 -2.59
C MET A 1 22.64 8.26 -2.16
N ARG A 2 21.78 8.75 -3.08
CA ARG A 2 20.38 9.03 -2.73
C ARG A 2 19.68 7.69 -2.49
N LYS A 3 18.99 7.52 -1.35
CA LYS A 3 18.17 6.32 -1.10
C LYS A 3 17.14 6.20 -2.23
N ALA A 4 17.02 5.00 -2.80
CA ALA A 4 16.00 4.71 -3.79
C ALA A 4 14.61 5.06 -3.25
N ARG A 5 13.77 5.61 -4.13
CA ARG A 5 12.44 6.08 -3.77
C ARG A 5 11.51 4.88 -3.58
N TRP A 6 10.61 4.97 -2.60
CA TRP A 6 9.54 3.99 -2.42
C TRP A 6 8.63 3.91 -3.64
N LYS A 7 8.29 2.66 -4.00
CA LYS A 7 7.38 2.20 -5.03
C LYS A 7 6.36 1.24 -4.41
N ALA A 8 5.37 0.81 -5.18
CA ALA A 8 4.40 -0.19 -4.78
C ALA A 8 4.42 -1.34 -5.81
N PHE A 9 4.37 -2.57 -5.31
CA PHE A 9 4.39 -3.79 -6.12
C PHE A 9 3.22 -4.67 -5.70
N ALA A 10 2.32 -4.98 -6.63
CA ALA A 10 1.29 -5.98 -6.38
C ALA A 10 1.96 -7.35 -6.34
N MET A 11 1.73 -8.11 -5.28
CA MET A 11 2.30 -9.44 -5.05
C MET A 11 1.31 -10.54 -5.42
N ASP A 12 0.04 -10.31 -5.06
CA ASP A 12 -1.13 -11.09 -5.46
C ASP A 12 -2.36 -10.15 -5.54
N ASP A 13 -3.56 -10.73 -5.66
CA ASP A 13 -4.81 -9.99 -5.79
C ASP A 13 -5.19 -9.17 -4.53
N MET A 14 -4.60 -9.48 -3.38
CA MET A 14 -4.96 -8.89 -2.08
C MET A 14 -3.83 -8.01 -1.51
N ASN A 15 -2.59 -8.27 -1.90
CA ASN A 15 -1.41 -7.73 -1.26
C ASN A 15 -0.58 -6.88 -2.23
N THR A 16 -0.49 -5.59 -1.91
CA THR A 16 0.45 -4.67 -2.53
C THR A 16 1.52 -4.28 -1.52
N VAL A 17 2.79 -4.46 -1.86
CA VAL A 17 3.93 -4.18 -0.99
C VAL A 17 4.59 -2.87 -1.39
N ALA A 18 4.76 -1.96 -0.43
CA ALA A 18 5.63 -0.81 -0.59
C ALA A 18 7.09 -1.24 -0.40
N ALA A 19 7.96 -0.98 -1.37
CA ALA A 19 9.40 -1.28 -1.29
C ALA A 19 10.22 -0.32 -2.18
N ARG A 20 11.56 -0.39 -2.16
CA ARG A 20 12.38 0.44 -3.08
C ARG A 20 12.66 -0.27 -4.40
N THR A 21 12.67 -1.60 -4.40
CA THR A 21 12.84 -2.43 -5.59
C THR A 21 11.87 -3.61 -5.56
N MET A 22 11.62 -4.21 -6.72
CA MET A 22 10.78 -5.41 -6.81
C MET A 22 11.42 -6.60 -6.08
N HIS A 23 12.76 -6.72 -6.14
CA HIS A 23 13.48 -7.76 -5.42
C HIS A 23 13.29 -7.66 -3.90
N GLU A 24 13.42 -6.45 -3.34
CA GLU A 24 13.14 -6.20 -1.92
C GLU A 24 11.70 -6.55 -1.54
N ALA A 25 10.72 -6.25 -2.41
CA ALA A 25 9.32 -6.58 -2.16
C ALA A 25 9.08 -8.09 -2.12
N VAL A 26 9.58 -8.83 -3.11
CA VAL A 26 9.44 -10.29 -3.21
C VAL A 26 10.11 -10.98 -2.04
N GLU A 27 11.36 -10.62 -1.74
CA GLU A 27 12.11 -11.25 -0.66
C GLU A 27 11.42 -11.05 0.68
N TRP A 28 10.99 -9.82 0.98
CA TRP A 28 10.29 -9.52 2.21
C TRP A 28 8.94 -10.27 2.28
N TYR A 29 8.14 -10.23 1.22
CA TYR A 29 6.82 -10.86 1.17
C TYR A 29 6.89 -12.38 1.33
N CYS A 30 7.79 -13.03 0.60
CA CYS A 30 7.99 -14.48 0.68
C CYS A 30 8.42 -14.90 2.09
N ASN A 31 9.31 -14.14 2.72
CA ASN A 31 9.76 -14.42 4.09
C ASN A 31 8.64 -14.22 5.12
N GLU A 32 7.83 -13.16 4.98
CA GLU A 32 6.75 -12.82 5.93
C GLU A 32 5.61 -13.86 5.88
N PHE A 33 5.28 -14.34 4.67
CA PHE A 33 4.14 -15.25 4.45
C PHE A 33 4.54 -16.72 4.26
N GLY A 34 5.83 -17.04 4.22
CA GLY A 34 6.32 -18.40 3.98
C GLY A 34 5.98 -18.94 2.58
N ILE A 35 5.97 -18.06 1.57
CA ILE A 35 5.63 -18.37 0.18
C ILE A 35 6.92 -18.57 -0.62
N ASP A 36 6.93 -19.53 -1.55
CA ASP A 36 8.06 -19.71 -2.46
C ASP A 36 8.11 -18.60 -3.51
N LYS A 37 9.32 -18.10 -3.78
CA LYS A 37 9.52 -17.00 -4.75
C LYS A 37 9.00 -17.35 -6.15
N GLU A 38 9.05 -18.63 -6.52
CA GLU A 38 8.61 -19.13 -7.82
C GLU A 38 7.08 -19.03 -8.02
N ASP A 39 6.32 -18.96 -6.92
CA ASP A 39 4.86 -18.82 -6.92
C ASP A 39 4.41 -17.35 -6.92
N THR A 40 5.35 -16.40 -6.94
CA THR A 40 5.04 -14.97 -6.94
C THR A 40 5.28 -14.34 -8.32
N TYR A 41 4.27 -13.60 -8.81
CA TYR A 41 4.32 -12.90 -10.09
C TYR A 41 4.15 -11.39 -9.89
N PRO A 42 5.12 -10.72 -9.25
CA PRO A 42 4.97 -9.32 -8.86
C PRO A 42 4.99 -8.38 -10.08
N TYR A 43 4.26 -7.27 -9.98
CA TYR A 43 4.38 -6.17 -10.93
C TYR A 43 4.35 -4.80 -10.25
N GLU A 44 5.02 -3.81 -10.85
CA GLU A 44 5.02 -2.45 -10.32
C GLU A 44 3.68 -1.77 -10.61
N VAL A 45 3.10 -1.17 -9.57
CA VAL A 45 1.83 -0.47 -9.62
C VAL A 45 2.03 1.01 -9.99
N ASP A 46 1.20 1.53 -10.90
CA ASP A 46 1.09 2.99 -11.09
C ASP A 46 0.32 3.64 -9.91
N MET A 47 1.08 4.15 -8.95
CA MET A 47 0.56 4.82 -7.75
C MET A 47 -0.26 6.09 -8.02
N LYS A 48 -0.38 6.55 -9.27
CA LYS A 48 -1.26 7.67 -9.65
C LYS A 48 -2.65 7.21 -10.07
N SER A 49 -2.78 6.00 -10.62
CA SER A 49 -4.04 5.45 -11.11
C SER A 49 -4.73 4.54 -10.09
N GLN A 50 -4.00 4.04 -9.09
CA GLN A 50 -4.56 3.22 -8.02
C GLN A 50 -4.84 4.00 -6.73
N TYR A 51 -5.82 3.52 -5.97
CA TYR A 51 -6.34 4.15 -4.77
C TYR A 51 -6.38 3.15 -3.61
N MET A 52 -6.09 3.64 -2.40
CA MET A 52 -6.29 2.90 -1.17
C MET A 52 -7.56 3.40 -0.51
N GLU A 53 -8.44 2.48 -0.13
CA GLU A 53 -9.60 2.79 0.69
C GLU A 53 -9.17 3.01 2.14
N TYR A 54 -9.60 4.12 2.72
CA TYR A 54 -9.44 4.40 4.14
C TYR A 54 -10.81 4.54 4.80
N PRO A 55 -11.08 3.82 5.89
CA PRO A 55 -12.26 4.06 6.71
C PRO A 55 -12.31 5.52 7.16
N ILE A 56 -13.46 6.18 7.00
CA ILE A 56 -13.60 7.60 7.38
C ILE A 56 -13.36 7.81 8.87
N SER A 57 -13.70 6.82 9.69
CA SER A 57 -13.48 6.80 11.14
C SER A 57 -12.01 6.95 11.54
N GLU A 58 -11.07 6.51 10.70
CA GLU A 58 -9.64 6.56 10.98
C GLU A 58 -8.96 7.85 10.52
N ILE A 59 -9.66 8.68 9.73
CA ILE A 59 -9.11 9.95 9.24
C ILE A 59 -9.35 11.02 10.32
N PRO A 60 -8.30 11.58 10.95
CA PRO A 60 -8.44 12.55 12.03
C PRO A 60 -9.27 13.77 11.59
N SER A 61 -10.38 14.05 12.29
CA SER A 61 -11.35 15.04 11.84
C SER A 61 -11.11 16.43 12.44
N ASN A 62 -10.49 17.31 11.66
CA ASN A 62 -10.72 18.76 11.73
C ASN A 62 -11.50 19.27 10.49
N ARG A 63 -11.86 18.38 9.56
CA ARG A 63 -12.73 18.64 8.42
C ARG A 63 -13.64 17.42 8.19
N LYS A 64 -14.95 17.61 8.11
CA LYS A 64 -15.90 16.56 7.73
C LYS A 64 -15.55 16.07 6.31
N ARG A 65 -15.13 14.81 6.16
CA ARG A 65 -15.01 14.17 4.85
C ARG A 65 -16.31 13.44 4.52
N ARG A 66 -16.67 13.42 3.24
CA ARG A 66 -17.75 12.58 2.71
C ARG A 66 -17.12 11.28 2.19
N ALA A 67 -17.84 10.18 2.34
CA ALA A 67 -17.47 8.91 1.73
C ALA A 67 -17.43 9.07 0.21
N THR A 68 -16.47 8.39 -0.42
CA THR A 68 -16.40 8.26 -1.89
C THR A 68 -16.76 6.85 -2.34
N CYS A 69 -16.62 5.86 -1.46
CA CYS A 69 -16.97 4.46 -1.69
C CYS A 69 -17.50 3.80 -0.40
N ASN A 70 -17.98 2.55 -0.53
CA ASN A 70 -18.33 1.68 0.59
C ASN A 70 -17.48 0.42 0.50
N GLY A 71 -16.46 0.31 1.34
CA GLY A 71 -15.66 -0.91 1.46
C GLY A 71 -16.37 -1.94 2.37
N GLU A 72 -15.76 -3.12 2.55
CA GLU A 72 -16.33 -4.19 3.37
C GLU A 72 -16.59 -3.78 4.83
N GLY A 73 -15.85 -2.80 5.35
CA GLY A 73 -15.99 -2.25 6.71
C GLY A 73 -16.89 -1.02 6.84
N GLY A 74 -17.54 -0.56 5.76
CA GLY A 74 -18.42 0.61 5.75
C GLY A 74 -17.89 1.79 4.92
N PRO A 75 -18.30 3.03 5.24
CA PRO A 75 -18.02 4.19 4.39
C PRO A 75 -16.52 4.54 4.38
N CYS A 76 -15.95 4.54 3.19
CA CYS A 76 -14.53 4.74 2.94
C CYS A 76 -14.28 5.99 2.08
N VAL A 77 -13.02 6.44 2.09
CA VAL A 77 -12.49 7.45 1.17
C VAL A 77 -11.36 6.82 0.38
N GLU A 78 -11.44 6.94 -0.93
CA GLU A 78 -10.37 6.57 -1.85
C GLU A 78 -9.28 7.64 -1.82
N ILE A 79 -8.07 7.22 -1.47
CA ILE A 79 -6.90 8.09 -1.44
C ILE A 79 -5.92 7.58 -2.49
N PRO A 80 -5.45 8.42 -3.43
CA PRO A 80 -4.42 8.01 -4.39
C PRO A 80 -3.25 7.35 -3.69
N LEU A 81 -2.80 6.19 -4.18
CA LEU A 81 -1.84 5.33 -3.49
C LEU A 81 -0.55 6.08 -3.12
N LYS A 82 -0.09 6.98 -3.99
CA LYS A 82 1.06 7.87 -3.71
C LYS A 82 0.87 8.73 -2.45
N LYS A 83 -0.35 9.21 -2.18
CA LYS A 83 -0.67 10.00 -0.97
C LYS A 83 -0.78 9.08 0.24
N ALA A 84 -1.41 7.91 0.10
CA ALA A 84 -1.50 6.90 1.15
C ALA A 84 -0.11 6.46 1.64
N LEU A 85 0.77 6.07 0.72
CA LEU A 85 2.18 5.73 1.01
C LEU A 85 2.90 6.85 1.77
N LYS A 86 2.76 8.10 1.32
CA LYS A 86 3.38 9.26 1.99
C LYS A 86 2.86 9.44 3.41
N TYR A 87 1.59 9.17 3.66
CA TYR A 87 0.97 9.25 4.97
C TYR A 87 1.49 8.14 5.90
N GLN A 88 1.49 6.89 5.43
CA GLN A 88 1.99 5.73 6.17
C GLN A 88 3.46 5.90 6.58
N LEU A 89 4.32 6.34 5.65
CA LEU A 89 5.73 6.62 5.94
C LEU A 89 5.93 7.74 6.97
N ARG A 90 5.01 8.70 7.08
CA ARG A 90 5.07 9.77 8.09
C ARG A 90 4.64 9.27 9.46
N LEU A 91 3.62 8.43 9.53
CA LEU A 91 3.09 7.89 10.79
C LEU A 91 4.06 6.88 11.42
N HIS A 92 4.48 5.88 10.65
CA HIS A 92 5.17 4.70 11.19
C HIS A 92 6.68 4.71 10.95
N LYS A 93 7.20 5.64 10.13
CA LYS A 93 8.64 5.76 9.82
C LYS A 93 9.28 4.44 9.36
N TYR A 94 8.56 3.65 8.56
CA TYR A 94 9.03 2.36 8.03
C TYR A 94 10.44 2.47 7.43
N LYS A 95 11.29 1.50 7.77
CA LYS A 95 12.66 1.36 7.25
C LYS A 95 12.79 0.21 6.24
N GLU A 96 11.88 -0.75 6.32
CA GLU A 96 11.80 -2.01 5.58
C GLU A 96 10.46 -2.09 4.82
N PRO A 97 10.35 -2.95 3.79
CA PRO A 97 9.10 -3.13 3.05
C PRO A 97 7.92 -3.45 3.98
N PHE A 98 6.72 -3.09 3.53
CA PHE A 98 5.49 -3.29 4.30
C PHE A 98 4.28 -3.38 3.36
N ILE A 99 3.19 -3.99 3.84
CA ILE A 99 1.94 -4.05 3.08
C ILE A 99 1.29 -2.67 3.03
N LEU A 100 0.98 -2.26 1.82
CA LEU A 100 0.21 -1.08 1.48
C LEU A 100 -1.08 -1.59 0.85
N CYS A 101 -2.10 -1.88 1.65
CA CYS A 101 -3.36 -2.44 1.13
C CYS A 101 -3.97 -1.52 0.07
N VAL A 102 -4.42 -2.10 -1.04
CA VAL A 102 -5.13 -1.43 -2.13
C VAL A 102 -6.44 -2.20 -2.28
N SER A 103 -7.58 -1.51 -2.34
CA SER A 103 -8.80 -2.21 -2.75
C SER A 103 -8.73 -2.41 -4.26
N PRO A 104 -8.99 -3.61 -4.79
CA PRO A 104 -9.29 -3.77 -6.21
C PRO A 104 -10.52 -2.94 -6.60
#